data_AF-A0A0F8VXV6-F1
#
_entry.id   AF-A0A0F8VXV6-F1
#
_cell.length_a   1.000
_cell.length_b   1.000
_cell.length_c   1.000
_cell.angle_alpha   90.00
_cell.angle_beta   90.00
_cell.angle_gamma   90.00
#
_symmetry.space_group_name_H-M   'P 1'
#
loop_
_entity.id
_entity.type
_entity.pdbx_description
1 polymer ?
#
loop_
_entity_poly.entity_id
_entity_poly.type
_entity_poly.pdbx_seq_one_letter_code
_entity_poly.pdbx_strand_id
1 'polypeptide(L)' 'VQRYLKDITFHPNPMVQRLMGMGSHLGIGATRAEALIKRFGTVYNVATATPEMLASVDGVGKAVAVKFLRGVGRPDV' A
#
# COMPACT_ATOMS: atom_id res chain seq x y z
N VAL A 1 14.70 -34.94 -4.19
CA VAL A 1 13.48 -34.22 -4.61
C VAL A 1 13.71 -32.73 -4.40
N GLN A 2 14.23 -32.02 -5.40
CA GLN A 2 14.29 -30.55 -5.38
C GLN A 2 12.89 -30.03 -5.70
N ARG A 3 12.12 -29.73 -4.64
CA ARG A 3 10.86 -29.01 -4.77
C ARG A 3 11.15 -27.68 -5.45
N TYR A 4 10.39 -27.39 -6.50
CA TYR A 4 10.33 -26.14 -7.24
C TYR A 4 10.34 -24.91 -6.34
N LEU A 5 11.52 -24.46 -5.93
CA LEU A 5 11.72 -23.07 -5.55
C LEU A 5 11.67 -22.33 -6.88
N LYS A 6 10.47 -21.82 -7.22
CA LYS A 6 10.42 -20.71 -8.16
C LYS A 6 11.37 -19.69 -7.56
N ASP A 7 12.44 -19.36 -8.27
CA ASP A 7 13.24 -18.17 -8.01
C ASP A 7 12.30 -16.98 -8.17
N ILE A 8 11.46 -16.76 -7.17
CA ILE A 8 10.89 -15.46 -6.91
C ILE A 8 12.12 -14.72 -6.44
N THR A 9 12.78 -14.03 -7.37
CA THR A 9 13.76 -13.02 -7.01
C THR A 9 12.97 -11.99 -6.22
N PHE A 10 12.83 -12.24 -4.92
CA PHE A 10 12.13 -11.39 -3.99
C PHE A 10 13.02 -10.19 -3.83
N HIS A 11 12.83 -9.22 -4.73
CA HIS A 11 13.36 -7.88 -4.59
C HIS A 11 12.27 -7.10 -3.90
N PRO A 12 12.26 -7.04 -2.55
CA PRO A 12 11.21 -6.35 -1.85
C PRO A 12 11.32 -4.87 -2.19
N ASN A 13 10.37 -4.38 -3.00
CA ASN A 13 10.35 -2.98 -3.40
C ASN A 13 10.39 -2.11 -2.12
N PRO A 14 11.42 -1.27 -1.93
CA PRO A 14 11.60 -0.51 -0.69
C PRO A 14 10.42 0.43 -0.44
N MET A 15 9.71 0.86 -1.48
CA MET A 15 8.50 1.67 -1.35
C MET A 15 7.33 0.86 -0.80
N VAL A 16 7.19 -0.41 -1.21
CA VAL A 16 6.16 -1.31 -0.66
C VAL A 16 6.44 -1.58 0.80
N GLN A 17 7.69 -1.89 1.17
CA GLN A 17 8.08 -2.10 2.56
C GLN A 17 7.80 -0.87 3.43
N ARG A 18 8.15 0.32 2.93
CA ARG A 18 7.92 1.57 3.66
C ARG A 18 6.43 1.86 3.83
N LEU A 19 5.63 1.63 2.79
CA LEU A 19 4.18 1.79 2.86
C LEU A 19 3.54 0.80 3.85
N MET A 20 4.00 -0.45 3.89
CA MET A 20 3.57 -1.42 4.90
C MET A 20 3.96 -0.99 6.32
N GLY A 21 5.16 -0.45 6.53
CA GLY A 21 5.58 0.08 7.82
C GLY A 21 4.65 1.18 8.32
N MET A 22 4.21 2.07 7.42
CA MET A 22 3.29 3.16 7.73
C MET A 22 1.85 2.71 7.91
N GLY A 23 1.39 1.72 7.13
CA GLY A 23 -0.04 1.40 6.99
C GLY A 23 -0.49 0.04 7.53
N SER A 24 0.42 -0.82 8.01
CA SER A 24 0.10 -2.18 8.48
C SER A 24 -0.99 -2.20 9.55
N HIS A 25 -0.87 -1.35 10.58
CA HIS A 25 -1.85 -1.18 11.65
C HIS A 25 -3.16 -0.49 11.18
N LEU A 26 -3.17 0.08 9.98
CA LEU A 26 -4.30 0.77 9.36
C LEU A 26 -5.01 -0.10 8.30
N GLY A 27 -4.58 -1.35 8.12
CA GLY A 27 -5.19 -2.29 7.18
C GLY A 27 -4.49 -2.33 5.80
N ILE A 28 -3.33 -1.69 5.65
CA ILE A 28 -2.51 -1.77 4.43
C ILE A 28 -1.43 -2.84 4.62
N GLY A 29 -1.78 -4.10 4.28
CA GLY A 29 -0.85 -5.22 4.22
C GLY A 29 -0.09 -5.28 2.88
N ALA A 30 0.75 -6.31 2.71
CA ALA A 30 1.64 -6.45 1.56
C ALA A 30 0.93 -6.32 0.20
N THR A 31 -0.16 -7.06 -0.01
CA THR A 31 -0.92 -7.03 -1.28
C THR A 31 -1.47 -5.65 -1.61
N ARG A 32 -2.02 -4.94 -0.61
CA ARG A 32 -2.56 -3.59 -0.80
C ARG A 32 -1.44 -2.59 -1.03
N ALA A 33 -0.35 -2.70 -0.27
CA ALA A 33 0.82 -1.83 -0.43
C ALA A 33 1.42 -1.98 -1.83
N GLU A 34 1.54 -3.21 -2.33
CA GLU A 34 2.01 -3.49 -3.68
C GLU A 34 1.07 -2.90 -4.73
N ALA A 35 -0.25 -3.09 -4.60
CA ALA A 35 -1.22 -2.52 -5.53
C ALA A 35 -1.19 -0.98 -5.54
N LEU A 36 -1.04 -0.36 -4.37
CA LEU A 36 -0.91 1.08 -4.21
C LEU A 36 0.37 1.60 -4.87
N ILE A 37 1.53 0.99 -4.60
CA ILE A 37 2.79 1.40 -5.22
C ILE A 37 2.78 1.14 -6.73
N LYS A 38 2.15 0.05 -7.19
CA LYS A 38 2.01 -0.23 -8.62
C LYS A 38 1.19 0.85 -9.34
N ARG A 39 0.17 1.42 -8.69
CA ARG A 39 -0.68 2.46 -9.29
C ARG A 39 -0.11 3.87 -9.16
N PHE A 40 0.41 4.22 -7.99
CA PHE A 40 0.83 5.58 -7.66
C PHE A 40 2.34 5.80 -7.80
N GLY A 41 3.12 4.72 -7.96
CA GLY A 41 4.56 4.74 -8.17
C GLY A 41 5.38 4.97 -6.90
N THR A 42 4.95 5.86 -6.00
CA THR A 42 5.72 6.23 -4.80
C THR A 42 4.85 6.33 -3.54
N VAL A 43 5.47 6.17 -2.37
CA VAL A 43 4.80 6.35 -1.07
C VAL A 43 4.24 7.77 -0.93
N TYR A 44 4.95 8.78 -1.44
CA TYR A 44 4.50 10.17 -1.41
C TYR A 44 3.21 10.38 -2.21
N ASN A 45 3.12 9.80 -3.41
CA ASN A 45 1.91 9.88 -4.22
C ASN A 45 0.72 9.18 -3.55
N VAL A 46 0.97 8.08 -2.82
CA VAL A 46 -0.08 7.40 -2.03
C VAL A 46 -0.55 8.28 -0.86
N ALA A 47 0.35 8.96 -0.16
CA ALA A 47 0.01 9.82 0.99
C ALA A 47 -0.65 11.16 0.61
N THR A 48 -0.42 11.63 -0.63
CA THR A 48 -1.01 12.88 -1.14
C THR A 48 -2.29 12.67 -1.94
N ALA A 49 -2.59 11.44 -2.38
CA ALA A 49 -3.83 11.09 -3.06
C ALA A 49 -5.09 11.35 -2.21
N THR A 50 -6.24 11.46 -2.87
CA THR A 50 -7.54 11.56 -2.19
C THR A 50 -8.04 10.17 -1.73
N PRO A 51 -8.94 10.10 -0.75
CA PRO A 51 -9.57 8.84 -0.36
C PRO A 51 -10.22 8.09 -1.51
N GLU A 52 -10.86 8.81 -2.45
CA GLU A 52 -11.51 8.26 -3.63
C GLU A 52 -10.49 7.61 -4.58
N MET A 53 -9.34 8.27 -4.78
CA MET A 53 -8.27 7.72 -5.61
C MET A 53 -7.70 6.44 -5.00
N LEU A 54 -7.45 6.42 -3.69
CA LEU A 54 -6.98 5.21 -3.01
C LEU A 54 -8.03 4.10 -3.05
N ALA A 55 -9.31 4.44 -2.88
CA ALA A 55 -10.42 3.49 -2.90
C ALA A 55 -10.66 2.86 -4.29
N SER A 56 -10.11 3.46 -5.35
CA SER A 56 -10.17 2.88 -6.69
C SER A 56 -9.18 1.72 -6.91
N VAL A 57 -8.32 1.42 -5.93
CA VAL A 57 -7.40 0.28 -5.95
C VAL A 57 -8.10 -0.95 -5.40
N ASP A 58 -8.05 -2.06 -6.14
CA ASP A 58 -8.67 -3.31 -5.74
C ASP A 58 -8.21 -3.75 -4.34
N GLY A 59 -9.19 -4.02 -3.49
CA GLY A 59 -8.96 -4.41 -2.09
C GLY A 59 -8.75 -3.25 -1.13
N VAL A 60 -8.70 -1.99 -1.58
CA VAL A 60 -8.68 -0.79 -0.72
C VAL A 60 -10.07 -0.17 -0.71
N GLY A 61 -10.81 -0.33 0.39
CA GLY A 61 -12.11 0.34 0.56
C GLY A 61 -11.96 1.79 1.01
N LYS A 62 -12.98 2.63 0.76
CA LYS A 62 -12.99 4.06 1.17
C LYS A 62 -12.70 4.25 2.67
N ALA A 63 -13.27 3.42 3.54
CA ALA A 63 -13.01 3.48 4.98
C ALA A 63 -11.53 3.24 5.34
N VAL A 64 -10.88 2.29 4.68
CA VAL A 64 -9.45 1.99 4.87
C VAL A 64 -8.60 3.13 4.33
N ALA A 65 -8.96 3.68 3.16
CA ALA A 65 -8.27 4.82 2.57
C ALA A 65 -8.29 6.06 3.48
N VAL A 66 -9.47 6.42 4.00
CA VAL A 66 -9.62 7.55 4.95
C VAL A 66 -8.82 7.27 6.22
N LYS A 67 -8.94 6.08 6.81
CA LYS A 67 -8.19 5.72 8.03
C LYS A 67 -6.68 5.79 7.81
N PHE A 68 -6.20 5.29 6.67
CA PHE A 68 -4.79 5.34 6.30
C PHE A 68 -4.31 6.79 6.19
N LEU A 69 -4.99 7.62 5.40
CA LEU A 69 -4.59 9.02 5.18
C LEU A 69 -4.58 9.82 6.49
N ARG A 70 -5.60 9.66 7.34
CA ARG A 70 -5.62 10.27 8.68
C ARG A 70 -4.44 9.82 9.53
N GLY A 71 -4.13 8.52 9.52
CA GLY A 71 -3.01 7.95 10.28
C GLY A 71 -1.64 8.43 9.83
N VAL A 72 -1.48 8.82 8.56
CA VAL A 72 -0.23 9.40 8.03
C VAL A 72 -0.19 10.94 8.10
N GLY A 73 -1.17 11.58 8.76
CA GLY A 73 -1.16 13.02 9.04
C GLY A 73 -2.04 13.88 8.12
N ARG A 74 -3.03 13.30 7.43
CA ARG A 74 -4.05 14.04 6.66
C ARG A 74 -5.39 14.11 7.43
N PRO A 75 -5.57 15.05 8.37
CA PRO A 75 -6.83 15.19 9.12
C PRO A 75 -7.98 15.76 8.28
N ASP A 76 -7.68 16.31 7.10
CA ASP A 76 -8.61 16.98 6.18
C ASP A 76 -9.54 16.04 5.40
N VAL A 77 -9.31 14.72 5.47
CA VAL A 77 -9.98 13.70 4.66
C VAL A 77 -11.03 12.87 5.39
#